data_AF-A0A7K0J6G9-F1
#
_entry.id   AF-A0A7K0J6G9-F1
#
_cell.length_a   1.000
_cell.length_b   1.000
_cell.length_c   1.000
_cell.angle_alpha   90.00
_cell.angle_beta   90.00
_cell.angle_gamma   90.00
#
_symmetry.space_group_name_H-M   'P 1'
#
loop_
_entity.id
_entity.type
_entity.pdbx_description
1 polymer ?
#
loop_
_entity_poly.entity_id
_entity_poly.type
_entity_poly.pdbx_seq_one_letter_code
_entity_poly.pdbx_strand_id
1 'polypeptide(L)'
;MTLRPSRRAVLSGAAVLLAGCAKVPSQGPVKPADDPHEAAHEGIDVAPHPPANGASIDLVVGGFLQAMTSARDDYRVARSYLTSDIADRWDPHAKATIYDATNSKPRSTVATAALQAPIVGQIDSHGHYHPANSHINHDFGMAQESGQWRISRPPEGLLISQYTFQRSWSTIPIYFLTNTADHLVPDVIHLPSASANPDAALRALTAGVPEHLDAALQTALPRGVTVTGTTSVDAVGVVTVPLSPSAAQLSPSQRRLLASQVTWTLSGFAAISRIRFTAGGSVLPLPEAAEDNTVSADLYADFIPLPATHSLTVVAVVKGQLGRVETSRHSIQVMPGALGREADPDTGVASVASTQFAMPMASMSSPGAVWHAVSSDRRSLLAWQEGSDDAQVLATGTNLLRPQVLADHTVMTFSGTDPTLIVVGPDGTRMSTVVDLAGRKVTSFSVAPDSTRVALVLDRGKALGMGLLSRQEGSIYLGHIVDIPLSSSDANLSIITDVAWLSQTRLCVLGRAIEAGVTAPYEIVVDGSGATSMGQLTATNMTAVVAMPTETGTEAVVLGADGTLLHHEENFRWRQILQGVTAVAVAA
;
A
#
# COMPACT_ATOMS: atom_id res chain seq x y z
N MET A 1 54.30 -74.28 -40.01
CA MET A 1 54.87 -74.48 -38.66
C MET A 1 54.91 -73.13 -37.95
N THR A 2 54.50 -73.15 -36.69
CA THR A 2 54.17 -72.06 -35.77
C THR A 2 55.11 -70.86 -35.72
N LEU A 3 54.57 -69.64 -35.58
CA LEU A 3 54.75 -68.76 -34.39
C LEU A 3 53.85 -67.50 -34.48
N ARG A 4 53.44 -67.04 -33.29
CA ARG A 4 52.31 -66.13 -32.95
C ARG A 4 52.61 -64.63 -33.17
N PRO A 5 51.61 -63.77 -33.46
CA PRO A 5 51.76 -62.33 -33.37
C PRO A 5 51.56 -61.80 -31.94
N SER A 6 52.40 -60.83 -31.61
CA SER A 6 52.64 -60.23 -30.29
C SER A 6 51.75 -59.03 -29.97
N ARG A 7 51.18 -59.06 -28.76
CA ARG A 7 50.86 -57.96 -27.82
C ARG A 7 51.29 -56.53 -28.23
N ARG A 8 50.52 -55.87 -29.12
CA ARG A 8 50.61 -54.41 -29.36
C ARG A 8 49.24 -53.70 -29.47
N ALA A 9 48.18 -54.30 -28.93
CA ALA A 9 46.82 -53.77 -29.06
C ALA A 9 46.23 -53.17 -27.77
N VAL A 10 47.03 -52.88 -26.73
CA VAL A 10 46.47 -52.49 -25.40
C VAL A 10 46.90 -51.10 -24.91
N LEU A 11 47.78 -50.37 -25.59
CA LEU A 11 48.26 -49.06 -25.10
C LEU A 11 47.82 -47.82 -25.89
N SER A 12 47.01 -47.96 -26.94
CA SER A 12 46.46 -46.80 -27.69
C SER A 12 45.00 -46.49 -27.36
N GLY A 13 44.36 -47.22 -26.45
CA GLY A 13 42.94 -47.06 -26.10
C GLY A 13 42.63 -46.16 -24.90
N ALA A 14 43.63 -45.67 -24.17
CA ALA A 14 43.43 -45.03 -22.85
C ALA A 14 43.62 -43.51 -22.81
N ALA A 15 43.89 -42.84 -23.94
CA ALA A 15 44.23 -41.40 -23.95
C ALA A 15 43.22 -40.47 -24.68
N VAL A 16 42.07 -40.97 -25.15
CA VAL A 16 41.04 -40.13 -25.83
C VAL A 16 39.76 -39.96 -25.00
N LEU A 17 39.71 -40.52 -23.77
CA LEU A 17 38.53 -40.40 -22.89
C LEU A 17 38.47 -39.12 -22.02
N LEU A 18 39.24 -38.07 -22.33
CA LEU A 18 39.34 -36.86 -21.50
C LEU A 18 38.97 -35.53 -22.20
N ALA A 19 38.30 -35.57 -23.36
CA ALA A 19 37.74 -34.37 -24.00
C ALA A 19 36.19 -34.40 -24.00
N GLY A 20 35.59 -34.60 -22.84
CA GLY A 20 34.15 -34.41 -22.63
C GLY A 20 33.86 -32.98 -22.20
N CYS A 21 33.90 -32.02 -23.12
CA CYS A 21 33.34 -30.68 -22.85
C CYS A 21 31.81 -30.81 -22.80
N ALA A 22 31.23 -30.81 -21.60
CA ALA A 22 29.78 -30.70 -21.44
C ALA A 22 29.33 -29.32 -21.93
N LYS A 23 28.79 -29.26 -23.15
CA LYS A 23 28.20 -28.04 -23.72
C LYS A 23 26.77 -27.93 -23.20
N VAL A 24 26.54 -27.10 -22.19
CA VAL A 24 25.19 -26.75 -21.74
C VAL A 24 24.46 -26.10 -22.92
N PRO A 25 23.26 -26.58 -23.32
CA PRO A 25 22.50 -25.95 -24.38
C PRO A 25 22.13 -24.51 -23.97
N SER A 26 22.71 -23.51 -24.64
CA SER A 26 22.36 -22.09 -24.44
C SER A 26 21.13 -21.66 -25.26
N GLN A 27 20.46 -22.61 -25.91
CA GLN A 27 19.23 -22.39 -26.66
C GLN A 27 18.25 -23.50 -26.32
N GLY A 28 17.33 -23.17 -25.43
CA GLY A 28 16.04 -23.83 -25.27
C GLY A 28 14.96 -22.75 -25.30
N PRO A 29 13.70 -23.08 -25.63
CA PRO A 29 12.63 -22.13 -25.47
C PRO A 29 12.64 -21.64 -24.01
N VAL A 30 12.76 -20.33 -23.81
CA VAL A 30 12.47 -19.72 -22.51
C VAL A 30 10.99 -19.95 -22.30
N LYS A 31 10.65 -20.96 -21.50
CA LYS A 31 9.32 -20.98 -20.89
C LYS A 31 9.36 -19.88 -19.84
N PRO A 32 8.44 -18.90 -19.88
CA PRO A 32 8.18 -18.08 -18.71
C PRO A 32 8.05 -19.04 -17.53
N ALA A 33 8.84 -18.83 -16.48
CA ALA A 33 8.45 -19.40 -15.20
C ALA A 33 7.16 -18.67 -14.84
N ASP A 34 6.11 -19.43 -14.51
CA ASP A 34 4.93 -18.85 -13.88
C ASP A 34 5.44 -18.02 -12.70
N ASP A 35 5.02 -16.77 -12.65
CA ASP A 35 5.39 -15.86 -11.58
C ASP A 35 5.01 -16.54 -10.26
N PRO A 36 5.94 -16.72 -9.29
CA PRO A 36 5.56 -17.29 -7.99
C PRO A 36 4.46 -16.48 -7.28
N HIS A 37 4.16 -15.26 -7.74
CA HIS A 37 3.02 -14.46 -7.32
C HIS A 37 1.66 -14.91 -7.89
N GLU A 38 1.60 -15.58 -9.04
CA GLU A 38 0.36 -16.17 -9.59
C GLU A 38 -0.09 -17.37 -8.73
N ALA A 39 0.86 -18.15 -8.22
CA ALA A 39 0.59 -19.29 -7.33
C ALA A 39 0.26 -18.90 -5.88
N ALA A 40 0.39 -17.61 -5.51
CA ALA A 40 0.13 -17.14 -4.14
C ALA A 40 -1.32 -16.70 -3.90
N HIS A 41 -2.15 -16.53 -4.95
CA HIS A 41 -3.51 -15.99 -4.82
C HIS A 41 -4.64 -16.86 -5.40
N GLU A 42 -4.34 -18.00 -6.04
CA GLU A 42 -5.35 -19.07 -6.16
C GLU A 42 -5.48 -19.79 -4.81
N GLY A 43 -6.09 -19.11 -3.84
CA GLY A 43 -6.59 -19.79 -2.66
C GLY A 43 -7.48 -20.95 -3.11
N ILE A 44 -7.29 -22.13 -2.52
CA ILE A 44 -8.20 -23.27 -2.69
C ILE A 44 -9.60 -22.77 -2.32
N ASP A 45 -10.42 -22.43 -3.31
CA ASP A 45 -11.80 -22.00 -3.10
C ASP A 45 -12.63 -23.25 -2.78
N VAL A 46 -12.63 -23.63 -1.50
CA VAL A 46 -13.49 -24.70 -0.99
C VAL A 46 -14.92 -24.20 -1.08
N ALA A 47 -15.56 -24.49 -2.21
CA ALA A 47 -16.94 -24.13 -2.44
C ALA A 47 -17.81 -24.63 -1.25
N PRO A 48 -18.52 -23.72 -0.56
CA PRO A 48 -19.35 -24.12 0.56
C PRO A 48 -20.48 -25.02 0.07
N HIS A 49 -20.84 -26.01 0.87
CA HIS A 49 -21.93 -26.92 0.58
C HIS A 49 -23.22 -26.44 1.24
N PRO A 50 -24.40 -26.72 0.66
CA PRO A 50 -25.68 -26.49 1.33
C PRO A 50 -25.77 -27.31 2.64
N PRO A 51 -26.66 -26.95 3.58
CA PRO A 51 -26.79 -27.68 4.84
C PRO A 51 -27.14 -29.15 4.58
N ALA A 52 -26.37 -30.05 5.20
CA ALA A 52 -26.63 -31.48 5.12
C ALA A 52 -28.01 -31.83 5.71
N ASN A 53 -28.65 -32.86 5.18
CA ASN A 53 -29.91 -33.35 5.73
C ASN A 53 -29.70 -33.84 7.17
N GLY A 54 -30.52 -33.35 8.10
CA GLY A 54 -30.42 -33.63 9.52
C GLY A 54 -29.28 -32.92 10.23
N ALA A 55 -28.66 -31.90 9.62
CA ALA A 55 -27.59 -31.12 10.26
C ALA A 55 -28.05 -30.53 11.61
N SER A 56 -27.19 -30.66 12.61
CA SER A 56 -27.38 -30.02 13.91
C SER A 56 -27.22 -28.51 13.82
N ILE A 57 -27.72 -27.78 14.83
CA ILE A 57 -27.68 -26.31 14.86
C ILE A 57 -26.24 -25.77 14.74
N ASP A 58 -25.25 -26.41 15.37
CA ASP A 58 -23.84 -26.01 15.25
C ASP A 58 -23.31 -26.14 13.81
N LEU A 59 -23.68 -27.23 13.10
CA LEU A 59 -23.30 -27.42 11.71
C LEU A 59 -24.02 -26.45 10.77
N VAL A 60 -25.29 -26.13 11.04
CA VAL A 60 -26.05 -25.13 10.28
C VAL A 60 -25.43 -23.74 10.43
N VAL A 61 -25.14 -23.30 11.66
CA VAL A 61 -24.55 -21.96 11.90
C VAL A 61 -23.11 -21.88 11.41
N GLY A 62 -22.29 -22.90 11.67
CA GLY A 62 -20.92 -22.97 11.16
C GLY A 62 -20.88 -22.96 9.63
N GLY A 63 -21.74 -23.76 8.99
CA GLY A 63 -21.88 -23.81 7.54
C GLY A 63 -22.39 -22.50 6.94
N PHE A 64 -23.31 -21.80 7.61
CA PHE A 64 -23.78 -20.49 7.18
C PHE A 64 -22.67 -19.43 7.20
N LEU A 65 -21.91 -19.33 8.30
CA LEU A 65 -20.78 -18.40 8.40
C LEU A 65 -19.68 -18.73 7.38
N GLN A 66 -19.44 -20.00 7.10
CA GLN A 66 -18.54 -20.42 6.01
C GLN A 66 -19.13 -20.10 4.63
N ALA A 67 -20.44 -20.23 4.44
CA ALA A 67 -21.09 -19.94 3.16
C ALA A 67 -21.12 -18.44 2.83
N MET A 68 -21.06 -17.56 3.83
CA MET A 68 -20.92 -16.10 3.65
C MET A 68 -19.62 -15.69 2.96
N THR A 69 -18.64 -16.58 2.81
CA THR A 69 -17.38 -16.25 2.13
C THR A 69 -17.49 -16.41 0.61
N SER A 70 -18.57 -17.00 0.11
CA SER A 70 -18.78 -17.26 -1.32
C SER A 70 -19.89 -16.38 -1.88
N ALA A 71 -19.49 -15.32 -2.60
CA ALA A 71 -20.40 -14.40 -3.28
C ALA A 71 -21.07 -14.99 -4.54
N ARG A 72 -20.82 -16.27 -4.87
CA ARG A 72 -21.33 -16.92 -6.09
C ARG A 72 -22.86 -16.99 -6.07
N ASP A 73 -23.46 -16.76 -7.25
CA ASP A 73 -24.91 -16.76 -7.46
C ASP A 73 -25.68 -15.93 -6.41
N ASP A 74 -25.17 -14.76 -6.03
CA ASP A 74 -25.73 -13.91 -4.98
C ASP A 74 -25.87 -14.63 -3.62
N TYR A 75 -24.77 -15.22 -3.16
CA TYR A 75 -24.68 -15.95 -1.89
C TYR A 75 -25.70 -17.10 -1.77
N ARG A 76 -26.07 -17.73 -2.89
CA ARG A 76 -27.09 -18.80 -2.97
C ARG A 76 -26.90 -19.90 -1.92
N VAL A 77 -25.65 -20.29 -1.65
CA VAL A 77 -25.37 -21.32 -0.64
C VAL A 77 -25.66 -20.79 0.77
N ALA A 78 -25.27 -19.57 1.11
CA ALA A 78 -25.58 -18.97 2.42
C ALA A 78 -27.10 -18.84 2.59
N ARG A 79 -27.83 -18.42 1.55
CA ARG A 79 -29.29 -18.36 1.54
C ARG A 79 -29.94 -19.71 1.83
N SER A 80 -29.33 -20.83 1.43
CA SER A 80 -29.86 -22.18 1.71
C SER A 80 -29.86 -22.60 3.19
N TYR A 81 -29.11 -21.89 4.04
CA TYR A 81 -29.11 -22.08 5.50
C TYR A 81 -30.24 -21.29 6.20
N LEU A 82 -30.87 -20.35 5.51
CA LEU A 82 -31.90 -19.48 6.06
C LEU A 82 -33.30 -20.11 5.94
N THR A 83 -34.26 -19.65 6.74
CA THR A 83 -35.67 -19.95 6.50
C THR A 83 -36.11 -19.34 5.18
N SER A 84 -37.08 -19.97 4.50
CA SER A 84 -37.55 -19.52 3.18
C SER A 84 -37.95 -18.03 3.14
N ASP A 85 -38.69 -17.56 4.14
CA ASP A 85 -39.13 -16.17 4.27
C ASP A 85 -37.98 -15.17 4.49
N ILE A 86 -36.91 -15.61 5.15
CA ILE A 86 -35.71 -14.83 5.42
C ILE A 86 -34.80 -14.81 4.20
N ALA A 87 -34.65 -15.96 3.52
CA ALA A 87 -33.77 -16.13 2.38
C ALA A 87 -34.10 -15.15 1.25
N ASP A 88 -35.37 -14.80 1.06
CA ASP A 88 -35.82 -13.86 0.03
C ASP A 88 -35.57 -12.38 0.39
N ARG A 89 -35.50 -12.04 1.69
CA ARG A 89 -35.37 -10.64 2.16
C ARG A 89 -33.99 -10.27 2.68
N TRP A 90 -33.15 -11.26 2.98
CA TRP A 90 -31.80 -11.01 3.47
C TRP A 90 -30.95 -10.39 2.35
N ASP A 91 -30.36 -9.24 2.62
CA ASP A 91 -29.46 -8.56 1.70
C ASP A 91 -28.01 -8.71 2.19
N PRO A 92 -27.18 -9.56 1.52
CA PRO A 92 -25.78 -9.70 1.85
C PRO A 92 -24.93 -8.48 1.47
N HIS A 93 -25.39 -7.61 0.56
CA HIS A 93 -24.62 -6.45 0.08
C HIS A 93 -24.81 -5.20 0.93
N ALA A 94 -25.70 -5.24 1.93
CA ALA A 94 -25.99 -4.10 2.80
C ALA A 94 -24.75 -3.60 3.55
N LYS A 95 -23.95 -4.53 4.10
CA LYS A 95 -22.66 -4.29 4.77
C LYS A 95 -21.93 -5.60 5.06
N ALA A 96 -20.66 -5.53 5.41
CA ALA A 96 -19.95 -6.65 6.03
C ALA A 96 -19.42 -6.25 7.41
N THR A 97 -19.69 -7.05 8.43
CA THR A 97 -19.12 -6.88 9.78
C THR A 97 -17.97 -7.84 9.97
N ILE A 98 -16.80 -7.33 10.32
CA ILE A 98 -15.58 -8.10 10.50
C ILE A 98 -15.34 -8.30 12.00
N TYR A 99 -15.23 -9.54 12.44
CA TYR A 99 -15.04 -9.89 13.85
C TYR A 99 -13.76 -10.69 14.09
N ASP A 100 -13.20 -10.55 15.28
CA ASP A 100 -12.08 -11.38 15.75
C ASP A 100 -12.60 -12.75 16.20
N ALA A 101 -12.26 -13.78 15.41
CA ALA A 101 -12.66 -15.16 15.63
C ALA A 101 -11.66 -15.95 16.51
N THR A 102 -10.53 -15.37 16.90
CA THR A 102 -9.41 -16.08 17.58
C THR A 102 -9.88 -16.86 18.81
N ASN A 103 -10.70 -16.22 19.64
CA ASN A 103 -11.31 -16.81 20.83
C ASN A 103 -12.85 -16.77 20.82
N SER A 104 -13.43 -16.44 19.68
CA SER A 104 -14.87 -16.19 19.53
C SER A 104 -15.47 -17.18 18.54
N LYS A 105 -16.11 -18.23 19.05
CA LYS A 105 -16.84 -19.21 18.23
C LYS A 105 -18.33 -19.14 18.52
N PRO A 106 -19.21 -19.41 17.53
CA PRO A 106 -20.63 -19.56 17.79
C PRO A 106 -20.88 -20.61 18.87
N ARG A 107 -21.72 -20.28 19.84
CA ARG A 107 -22.18 -21.20 20.87
C ARG A 107 -23.59 -21.63 20.52
N SER A 108 -23.85 -22.93 20.56
CA SER A 108 -25.16 -23.51 20.30
C SER A 108 -25.62 -24.39 21.46
N THR A 109 -26.94 -24.51 21.57
CA THR A 109 -27.63 -25.51 22.38
C THR A 109 -28.44 -26.42 21.44
N VAL A 110 -29.30 -27.28 22.01
CA VAL A 110 -30.26 -28.06 21.23
C VAL A 110 -31.35 -27.23 20.54
N ALA A 111 -31.49 -25.94 20.89
CA ALA A 111 -32.56 -25.08 20.38
C ALA A 111 -32.12 -23.67 19.94
N THR A 112 -30.94 -23.20 20.32
CA THR A 112 -30.49 -21.82 20.08
C THR A 112 -29.04 -21.77 19.60
N ALA A 113 -28.66 -20.67 18.95
CA ALA A 113 -27.28 -20.37 18.61
C ALA A 113 -27.00 -18.87 18.66
N ALA A 114 -25.86 -18.49 19.21
CA ALA A 114 -25.42 -17.10 19.28
C ALA A 114 -23.91 -16.96 19.11
N LEU A 115 -23.47 -15.81 18.62
CA LEU A 115 -22.06 -15.41 18.56
C LEU A 115 -21.84 -14.15 19.38
N GLN A 116 -20.85 -14.20 20.26
CA GLN A 116 -20.30 -13.04 20.95
C GLN A 116 -18.86 -12.88 20.53
N ALA A 117 -18.50 -11.73 19.96
CA ALA A 117 -17.16 -11.48 19.44
C ALA A 117 -16.82 -9.99 19.45
N PRO A 118 -15.54 -9.61 19.58
CA PRO A 118 -15.09 -8.26 19.24
C PRO A 118 -15.29 -7.99 17.75
N ILE A 119 -15.83 -6.81 17.41
CA ILE A 119 -15.84 -6.28 16.04
C ILE A 119 -14.57 -5.46 15.86
N VAL A 120 -13.84 -5.75 14.78
CA VAL A 120 -12.59 -5.06 14.42
C VAL A 120 -12.81 -4.03 13.30
N GLY A 121 -13.85 -4.20 12.48
CA GLY A 121 -14.21 -3.24 11.45
C GLY A 121 -15.52 -3.60 10.75
N GLN A 122 -15.99 -2.67 9.92
CA GLN A 122 -17.16 -2.84 9.07
C GLN A 122 -16.82 -2.37 7.65
N ILE A 123 -17.40 -3.00 6.65
CA ILE A 123 -17.34 -2.54 5.26
C ILE A 123 -18.74 -2.08 4.90
N ASP A 124 -18.86 -0.82 4.47
CA ASP A 124 -20.14 -0.28 4.04
C ASP A 124 -20.56 -0.80 2.65
N SER A 125 -21.74 -0.38 2.18
CA SER A 125 -22.26 -0.79 0.88
C SER A 125 -21.45 -0.27 -0.32
N HIS A 126 -20.55 0.69 -0.12
CA HIS A 126 -19.65 1.22 -1.15
C HIS A 126 -18.27 0.54 -1.11
N GLY A 127 -18.03 -0.36 -0.16
CA GLY A 127 -16.78 -1.08 -0.01
C GLY A 127 -15.76 -0.39 0.88
N HIS A 128 -16.07 0.74 1.52
CA HIS A 128 -15.11 1.39 2.42
C HIS A 128 -15.04 0.68 3.75
N TYR A 129 -13.81 0.43 4.21
CA TYR A 129 -13.57 -0.09 5.55
C TYR A 129 -13.66 1.03 6.58
N HIS A 130 -14.53 0.83 7.56
CA HIS A 130 -14.69 1.65 8.74
C HIS A 130 -14.20 0.87 9.95
N PRO A 131 -13.07 1.26 10.54
CA PRO A 131 -12.56 0.59 11.71
C PRO A 131 -13.56 0.67 12.88
N ALA A 132 -13.63 -0.37 13.70
CA ALA A 132 -14.53 -0.41 14.84
C ALA A 132 -13.86 -1.07 16.04
N ASN A 133 -14.19 -0.58 17.24
CA ASN A 133 -13.77 -1.19 18.51
C ASN A 133 -15.01 -1.39 19.39
N SER A 134 -15.82 -2.37 19.01
CA SER A 134 -17.09 -2.69 19.67
C SER A 134 -17.24 -4.20 19.80
N HIS A 135 -18.36 -4.68 20.35
CA HIS A 135 -18.64 -6.10 20.46
C HIS A 135 -19.98 -6.41 19.81
N ILE A 136 -20.05 -7.57 19.14
CA ILE A 136 -21.31 -8.14 18.67
C ILE A 136 -21.83 -9.16 19.67
N ASN A 137 -23.15 -9.17 19.89
CA ASN A 137 -23.88 -10.27 20.51
C ASN A 137 -25.06 -10.61 19.60
N HIS A 138 -24.85 -11.55 18.69
CA HIS A 138 -25.80 -11.91 17.66
C HIS A 138 -26.44 -13.26 17.97
N ASP A 139 -27.77 -13.29 18.09
CA ASP A 139 -28.56 -14.51 18.19
C ASP A 139 -29.14 -14.84 16.82
N PHE A 140 -28.73 -15.98 16.27
CA PHE A 140 -29.08 -16.40 14.91
C PHE A 140 -30.56 -16.78 14.76
N GLY A 141 -31.27 -17.03 15.86
CA GLY A 141 -32.66 -17.52 15.86
C GLY A 141 -32.84 -18.82 15.06
N MET A 142 -33.13 -19.93 15.71
CA MET A 142 -33.28 -21.21 15.01
C MET A 142 -34.76 -21.57 14.81
N ALA A 143 -35.10 -22.03 13.60
CA ALA A 143 -36.44 -22.52 13.27
C ALA A 143 -36.33 -23.85 12.51
N GLN A 144 -37.39 -24.67 12.58
CA GLN A 144 -37.50 -25.88 11.77
C GLN A 144 -38.40 -25.65 10.56
N GLU A 145 -37.91 -25.99 9.37
CA GLU A 145 -38.70 -26.06 8.14
C GLU A 145 -38.58 -27.48 7.57
N SER A 146 -39.71 -28.15 7.34
CA SER A 146 -39.74 -29.53 6.84
C SER A 146 -38.86 -30.50 7.67
N GLY A 147 -38.80 -30.31 8.98
CA GLY A 147 -38.00 -31.12 9.90
C GLY A 147 -36.49 -30.85 9.85
N GLN A 148 -36.05 -29.79 9.16
CA GLN A 148 -34.65 -29.37 9.06
C GLN A 148 -34.42 -28.05 9.79
N TRP A 149 -33.29 -27.91 10.49
CA TRP A 149 -32.93 -26.64 11.13
C TRP A 149 -32.52 -25.59 10.10
N ARG A 150 -33.00 -24.36 10.30
CA ARG A 150 -32.73 -23.17 9.50
C ARG A 150 -32.57 -21.94 10.39
N ILE A 151 -31.86 -20.94 9.87
CA ILE A 151 -31.60 -19.66 10.53
C ILE A 151 -32.73 -18.69 10.18
N SER A 152 -33.40 -18.18 11.21
CA SER A 152 -34.54 -17.26 11.11
C SER A 152 -34.17 -15.80 11.41
N ARG A 153 -32.98 -15.54 11.94
CA ARG A 153 -32.46 -14.18 12.19
C ARG A 153 -30.98 -14.10 11.81
N PRO A 154 -30.65 -13.98 10.51
CA PRO A 154 -29.27 -13.75 10.08
C PRO A 154 -28.78 -12.36 10.53
N PRO A 155 -27.46 -12.13 10.52
CA PRO A 155 -26.93 -10.79 10.72
C PRO A 155 -27.37 -9.87 9.58
N GLU A 156 -27.34 -8.56 9.84
CA GLU A 156 -27.51 -7.55 8.81
C GLU A 156 -26.29 -7.57 7.88
N GLY A 157 -26.50 -7.94 6.62
CA GLY A 157 -25.41 -8.18 5.68
C GLY A 157 -24.58 -9.42 6.05
N LEU A 158 -23.27 -9.33 5.84
CA LEU A 158 -22.31 -10.39 6.10
C LEU A 158 -21.69 -10.26 7.49
N LEU A 159 -21.37 -11.40 8.11
CA LEU A 159 -20.60 -11.48 9.35
C LEU A 159 -19.40 -12.40 9.13
N ILE A 160 -18.23 -11.80 8.96
CA ILE A 160 -17.04 -12.46 8.43
C ILE A 160 -15.91 -12.37 9.45
N SER A 161 -15.15 -13.47 9.61
CA SER A 161 -13.97 -13.44 10.46
C SER A 161 -12.86 -12.58 9.84
N GLN A 162 -12.02 -11.94 10.66
CA GLN A 162 -10.84 -11.20 10.20
C GLN A 162 -9.93 -12.05 9.28
N TYR A 163 -9.70 -13.31 9.64
CA TYR A 163 -8.93 -14.26 8.83
C TYR A 163 -9.53 -14.47 7.43
N THR A 164 -10.85 -14.58 7.33
CA THR A 164 -11.54 -14.72 6.04
C THR A 164 -11.44 -13.42 5.23
N PHE A 165 -11.64 -12.28 5.88
CA PHE A 165 -11.51 -10.98 5.22
C PHE A 165 -10.13 -10.83 4.56
N GLN A 166 -9.06 -11.13 5.28
CA GLN A 166 -7.68 -11.08 4.76
C GLN A 166 -7.40 -12.03 3.58
N ARG A 167 -8.18 -13.09 3.40
CA ARG A 167 -7.91 -14.16 2.41
C ARG A 167 -8.85 -14.18 1.22
N SER A 168 -10.05 -13.65 1.36
CA SER A 168 -11.12 -13.80 0.38
C SER A 168 -11.72 -12.45 -0.05
N TRP A 169 -11.08 -11.35 0.33
CA TRP A 169 -11.39 -10.02 -0.12
C TRP A 169 -10.17 -9.39 -0.80
N SER A 170 -10.45 -8.57 -1.80
CA SER A 170 -9.46 -7.82 -2.54
C SER A 170 -9.61 -6.35 -2.21
N THR A 171 -8.50 -5.70 -1.87
CA THR A 171 -8.40 -4.25 -1.76
C THR A 171 -8.13 -3.66 -3.13
N ILE A 172 -8.99 -2.77 -3.59
CA ILE A 172 -8.94 -2.17 -4.93
C ILE A 172 -8.74 -0.66 -4.79
N PRO A 173 -7.67 -0.09 -5.37
CA PRO A 173 -7.52 1.35 -5.46
C PRO A 173 -8.42 1.93 -6.56
N ILE A 174 -9.25 2.91 -6.19
CA ILE A 174 -10.05 3.74 -7.08
C ILE A 174 -9.38 5.11 -7.15
N TYR A 175 -8.91 5.50 -8.33
CA TYR A 175 -8.13 6.72 -8.49
C TYR A 175 -9.04 7.93 -8.75
N PHE A 176 -8.71 9.05 -8.12
CA PHE A 176 -9.34 10.35 -8.34
C PHE A 176 -8.27 11.41 -8.61
N LEU A 177 -8.65 12.51 -9.25
CA LEU A 177 -7.74 13.61 -9.51
C LEU A 177 -7.68 14.54 -8.31
N THR A 178 -6.55 15.18 -8.09
CA THR A 178 -6.52 16.38 -7.26
C THR A 178 -7.36 17.50 -7.84
N ASN A 179 -7.72 18.49 -7.02
CA ASN A 179 -8.44 19.70 -7.47
C ASN A 179 -7.73 20.48 -8.59
N THR A 180 -6.41 20.35 -8.70
CA THR A 180 -5.59 20.93 -9.79
C THR A 180 -5.49 20.03 -11.03
N ALA A 181 -5.98 18.79 -10.96
CA ALA A 181 -5.97 17.79 -12.02
C ALA A 181 -4.56 17.46 -12.58
N ASP A 182 -3.55 17.53 -11.72
CA ASP A 182 -2.15 17.31 -12.06
C ASP A 182 -1.64 15.91 -11.67
N HIS A 183 -2.27 15.24 -10.71
CA HIS A 183 -1.94 13.86 -10.33
C HIS A 183 -3.15 13.11 -9.78
N LEU A 184 -3.01 11.79 -9.68
CA LEU A 184 -4.03 10.86 -9.21
C LEU A 184 -3.73 10.39 -7.78
N VAL A 185 -4.79 10.33 -6.97
CA VAL A 185 -4.77 9.89 -5.57
C VAL A 185 -5.70 8.68 -5.45
N PRO A 186 -5.23 7.53 -4.94
CA PRO A 186 -6.09 6.39 -4.73
C PRO A 186 -6.88 6.51 -3.42
N ASP A 187 -8.14 6.16 -3.54
CA ASP A 187 -9.03 5.75 -2.46
C ASP A 187 -9.16 4.22 -2.49
N VAL A 188 -9.27 3.56 -1.34
CA VAL A 188 -9.29 2.09 -1.28
C VAL A 188 -10.67 1.57 -0.92
N ILE A 189 -11.14 0.59 -1.69
CA ILE A 189 -12.35 -0.18 -1.38
C ILE A 189 -12.01 -1.65 -1.24
N HIS A 190 -12.84 -2.38 -0.52
CA HIS A 190 -12.72 -3.82 -0.34
C HIS A 190 -13.93 -4.50 -0.94
N LEU A 191 -13.67 -5.48 -1.80
CA LEU A 191 -14.72 -6.31 -2.41
C LEU A 191 -14.40 -7.78 -2.18
N PRO A 192 -15.41 -8.67 -2.06
CA PRO A 192 -15.17 -10.11 -2.12
C PRO A 192 -14.40 -10.45 -3.40
N SER A 193 -13.33 -11.24 -3.30
CA SER A 193 -12.41 -11.46 -4.43
C SER A 193 -13.11 -12.06 -5.65
N ALA A 194 -14.13 -12.89 -5.45
CA ALA A 194 -14.96 -13.46 -6.53
C ALA A 194 -15.77 -12.39 -7.32
N SER A 195 -15.98 -11.22 -6.73
CA SER A 195 -16.74 -10.10 -7.31
C SER A 195 -15.86 -8.86 -7.59
N ALA A 196 -14.58 -8.91 -7.22
CA ALA A 196 -13.58 -7.90 -7.49
C ALA A 196 -13.19 -7.94 -8.98
N ASN A 197 -13.99 -7.28 -9.83
CA ASN A 197 -13.81 -7.25 -11.28
C ASN A 197 -13.86 -5.81 -11.81
N PRO A 198 -13.48 -5.57 -13.09
CA PRO A 198 -13.41 -4.23 -13.66
C PRO A 198 -14.73 -3.46 -13.58
N ASP A 199 -15.87 -4.14 -13.74
CA ASP A 199 -17.19 -3.51 -13.63
C ASP A 199 -17.47 -3.01 -12.21
N ALA A 200 -17.02 -3.74 -11.18
CA ALA A 200 -17.17 -3.31 -9.80
C ALA A 200 -16.31 -2.08 -9.48
N ALA A 201 -15.06 -2.05 -9.96
CA ALA A 201 -14.18 -0.89 -9.82
C ALA A 201 -14.75 0.34 -10.55
N LEU A 202 -15.27 0.16 -11.77
CA LEU A 202 -15.91 1.24 -12.53
C LEU A 202 -17.20 1.75 -11.90
N ARG A 203 -17.99 0.87 -11.26
CA ARG A 203 -19.17 1.29 -10.49
C ARG A 203 -18.77 2.16 -9.31
N ALA A 204 -17.74 1.77 -8.55
CA ALA A 204 -17.22 2.57 -7.45
C ALA A 204 -16.68 3.93 -7.95
N LEU A 205 -15.91 3.93 -9.04
CA LEU A 205 -15.42 5.17 -9.67
C LEU A 205 -16.56 6.12 -10.09
N THR A 206 -17.65 5.56 -10.63
CA THR A 206 -18.81 6.33 -11.10
C THR A 206 -19.67 6.86 -9.95
N ALA A 207 -19.58 6.28 -8.75
CA ALA A 207 -20.24 6.82 -7.56
C ALA A 207 -19.72 8.22 -7.17
N GLY A 208 -18.49 8.54 -7.61
CA GLY A 208 -17.85 9.84 -7.38
C GLY A 208 -16.83 9.80 -6.27
N VAL A 209 -16.27 10.97 -5.95
CA VAL A 209 -15.31 11.13 -4.84
C VAL A 209 -16.05 10.91 -3.52
N PRO A 210 -15.54 10.09 -2.60
CA PRO A 210 -16.17 9.90 -1.30
C PRO A 210 -16.10 11.18 -0.46
N GLU A 211 -17.10 11.40 0.40
CA GLU A 211 -17.25 12.63 1.22
C GLU A 211 -15.99 12.96 2.04
N HIS A 212 -15.29 11.94 2.54
CA HIS A 212 -14.09 12.17 3.35
C HIS A 212 -12.86 12.68 2.54
N LEU A 213 -12.92 12.66 1.20
CA LEU A 213 -11.86 13.12 0.30
C LEU A 213 -12.26 14.30 -0.61
N ASP A 214 -13.53 14.72 -0.58
CA ASP A 214 -14.08 15.72 -1.51
C ASP A 214 -13.46 17.12 -1.38
N ALA A 215 -12.86 17.42 -0.23
CA ALA A 215 -12.15 18.66 0.03
C ALA A 215 -10.85 18.79 -0.80
N ALA A 216 -10.25 17.67 -1.21
CA ALA A 216 -8.95 17.64 -1.92
C ALA A 216 -9.04 17.06 -3.33
N LEU A 217 -10.05 16.22 -3.61
CA LEU A 217 -10.13 15.43 -4.83
C LEU A 217 -11.37 15.75 -5.66
N GLN A 218 -11.26 15.50 -6.96
CA GLN A 218 -12.33 15.60 -7.96
C GLN A 218 -12.31 14.39 -8.91
N THR A 219 -13.41 14.20 -9.64
CA THR A 219 -13.53 13.18 -10.69
C THR A 219 -13.40 13.78 -12.08
N ALA A 220 -12.71 13.07 -12.98
CA ALA A 220 -12.61 13.37 -14.39
C ALA A 220 -13.86 12.98 -15.18
N LEU A 221 -14.82 12.28 -14.55
CA LEU A 221 -16.11 11.93 -15.17
C LEU A 221 -17.10 13.09 -15.00
N PRO A 222 -17.39 13.88 -16.06
CA PRO A 222 -18.30 15.00 -15.94
C PRO A 222 -19.75 14.51 -15.79
N ARG A 223 -20.63 15.39 -15.29
CA ARG A 223 -22.06 15.07 -15.21
C ARG A 223 -22.60 14.60 -16.57
N GLY A 224 -23.24 13.44 -16.59
CA GLY A 224 -23.82 12.83 -17.79
C GLY A 224 -22.88 11.89 -18.56
N VAL A 225 -21.61 11.78 -18.18
CA VAL A 225 -20.71 10.70 -18.63
C VAL A 225 -20.77 9.57 -17.61
N THR A 226 -21.26 8.42 -18.05
CA THR A 226 -21.40 7.22 -17.21
C THR A 226 -20.93 6.00 -17.97
N VAL A 227 -20.60 4.93 -17.25
CA VAL A 227 -20.41 3.60 -17.85
C VAL A 227 -21.78 3.00 -18.14
N THR A 228 -22.05 2.60 -19.40
CA THR A 228 -23.40 2.21 -19.87
C THR A 228 -23.59 0.71 -20.06
N GLY A 229 -22.59 -0.11 -19.75
CA GLY A 229 -22.65 -1.56 -19.91
C GLY A 229 -21.55 -2.28 -19.14
N THR A 230 -21.47 -3.59 -19.32
CA THR A 230 -20.39 -4.41 -18.77
C THR A 230 -19.15 -4.31 -19.64
N THR A 231 -18.00 -4.30 -18.98
CA THR A 231 -16.70 -4.43 -19.63
C THR A 231 -16.52 -5.84 -20.18
N SER A 232 -15.70 -5.94 -21.22
CA SER A 232 -15.25 -7.20 -21.78
C SER A 232 -13.74 -7.15 -21.94
N VAL A 233 -13.05 -8.15 -21.43
CA VAL A 233 -11.61 -8.35 -21.63
C VAL A 233 -11.43 -9.38 -22.74
N ASP A 234 -10.68 -9.03 -23.79
CA ASP A 234 -10.39 -9.97 -24.88
C ASP A 234 -9.17 -10.85 -24.57
N ALA A 235 -8.86 -11.79 -25.48
CA ALA A 235 -7.79 -12.77 -25.29
C ALA A 235 -6.38 -12.18 -25.26
N VAL A 236 -6.20 -10.91 -25.63
CA VAL A 236 -4.91 -10.20 -25.58
C VAL A 236 -4.86 -9.17 -24.44
N GLY A 237 -5.86 -9.18 -23.55
CA GLY A 237 -5.92 -8.35 -22.35
C GLY A 237 -6.42 -6.93 -22.58
N VAL A 238 -7.12 -6.66 -23.69
CA VAL A 238 -7.76 -5.36 -23.92
C VAL A 238 -9.13 -5.35 -23.27
N VAL A 239 -9.32 -4.49 -22.27
CA VAL A 239 -10.64 -4.21 -21.70
C VAL A 239 -11.34 -3.12 -22.51
N THR A 240 -12.58 -3.35 -22.91
CA THR A 240 -13.41 -2.30 -23.54
C THR A 240 -14.33 -1.66 -22.50
N VAL A 241 -14.20 -0.34 -22.32
CA VAL A 241 -15.00 0.47 -21.40
C VAL A 241 -16.11 1.20 -22.19
N PRO A 242 -17.40 0.80 -22.02
CA PRO A 242 -18.51 1.45 -22.70
C PRO A 242 -18.98 2.69 -21.94
N LEU A 243 -18.74 3.87 -22.51
CA LEU A 243 -19.22 5.15 -21.98
C LEU A 243 -20.49 5.63 -22.70
N SER A 244 -21.24 6.48 -22.01
CA SER A 244 -22.41 7.15 -22.57
C SER A 244 -22.02 8.01 -23.80
N PRO A 245 -22.96 8.26 -24.74
CA PRO A 245 -22.70 9.08 -25.94
C PRO A 245 -22.14 10.48 -25.63
N SER A 246 -22.48 11.03 -24.45
CA SER A 246 -21.97 12.31 -23.96
C SER A 246 -20.44 12.38 -23.92
N ALA A 247 -19.76 11.25 -23.75
CA ALA A 247 -18.28 11.19 -23.74
C ALA A 247 -17.67 11.65 -25.07
N ALA A 248 -18.40 11.54 -26.19
CA ALA A 248 -17.94 12.04 -27.49
C ALA A 248 -17.81 13.57 -27.55
N GLN A 249 -18.50 14.30 -26.66
CA GLN A 249 -18.45 15.77 -26.60
C GLN A 249 -17.29 16.31 -25.77
N LEU A 250 -16.53 15.44 -25.09
CA LEU A 250 -15.38 15.84 -24.28
C LEU A 250 -14.25 16.38 -25.16
N SER A 251 -13.61 17.45 -24.70
CA SER A 251 -12.38 17.97 -25.30
C SER A 251 -11.23 16.93 -25.21
N PRO A 252 -10.18 17.05 -26.04
CA PRO A 252 -9.02 16.17 -25.94
C PRO A 252 -8.40 16.12 -24.53
N SER A 253 -8.31 17.27 -23.84
CA SER A 253 -7.79 17.32 -22.46
C SER A 253 -8.71 16.62 -21.47
N GLN A 254 -10.03 16.80 -21.57
CA GLN A 254 -11.00 16.09 -20.72
C GLN A 254 -10.95 14.58 -20.95
N ARG A 255 -10.77 14.14 -22.20
CA ARG A 255 -10.60 12.71 -22.52
C ARG A 255 -9.31 12.14 -21.94
N ARG A 256 -8.20 12.89 -21.95
CA ARG A 256 -6.94 12.47 -21.31
C ARG A 256 -7.12 12.27 -19.81
N LEU A 257 -7.76 13.22 -19.12
CA LEU A 257 -8.05 13.12 -17.69
C LEU A 257 -8.94 11.91 -17.39
N LEU A 258 -10.05 11.74 -18.12
CA LEU A 258 -10.94 10.58 -17.96
C LEU A 258 -10.20 9.26 -18.20
N ALA A 259 -9.43 9.18 -19.27
CA ALA A 259 -8.67 7.98 -19.61
C ALA A 259 -7.61 7.66 -18.55
N SER A 260 -6.89 8.67 -18.03
CA SER A 260 -5.89 8.46 -16.96
C SER A 260 -6.52 7.86 -15.70
N GLN A 261 -7.63 8.43 -15.24
CA GLN A 261 -8.32 8.00 -14.03
C GLN A 261 -8.87 6.57 -14.16
N VAL A 262 -9.54 6.28 -15.28
CA VAL A 262 -10.08 4.94 -15.54
C VAL A 262 -8.95 3.92 -15.75
N THR A 263 -7.88 4.31 -16.45
CA THR A 263 -6.78 3.38 -16.75
C THR A 263 -6.00 2.98 -15.51
N TRP A 264 -5.72 3.91 -14.60
CA TRP A 264 -5.10 3.59 -13.32
C TRP A 264 -6.02 2.79 -12.39
N THR A 265 -7.32 3.05 -12.41
CA THR A 265 -8.30 2.24 -11.64
C THR A 265 -8.36 0.79 -12.11
N LEU A 266 -8.10 0.54 -13.41
CA LEU A 266 -8.17 -0.80 -13.99
C LEU A 266 -6.80 -1.50 -14.14
N SER A 267 -5.68 -0.81 -13.87
CA SER A 267 -4.33 -1.36 -14.06
C SER A 267 -3.98 -2.47 -13.06
N GLY A 268 -4.65 -2.51 -11.91
CA GLY A 268 -4.43 -3.54 -10.88
C GLY A 268 -5.01 -4.93 -11.22
N PHE A 269 -5.78 -5.07 -12.31
CA PHE A 269 -6.32 -6.36 -12.72
C PHE A 269 -5.36 -7.07 -13.69
N ALA A 270 -4.77 -8.19 -13.27
CA ALA A 270 -3.76 -8.93 -14.03
C ALA A 270 -4.17 -9.31 -15.48
N ALA A 271 -5.47 -9.51 -15.72
CA ALA A 271 -5.99 -9.81 -17.06
C ALA A 271 -6.02 -8.59 -18.01
N ILE A 272 -5.77 -7.38 -17.51
CA ILE A 272 -5.86 -6.13 -18.27
C ILE A 272 -4.45 -5.61 -18.55
N SER A 273 -4.10 -5.55 -19.83
CA SER A 273 -2.86 -4.93 -20.31
C SER A 273 -3.12 -3.56 -20.94
N ARG A 274 -4.28 -3.39 -21.57
CA ARG A 274 -4.65 -2.19 -22.34
C ARG A 274 -6.14 -1.92 -22.25
N ILE A 275 -6.53 -0.69 -22.54
CA ILE A 275 -7.91 -0.22 -22.42
C ILE A 275 -8.36 0.44 -23.71
N ARG A 276 -9.56 0.09 -24.18
CA ARG A 276 -10.27 0.77 -25.26
C ARG A 276 -11.51 1.45 -24.72
N PHE A 277 -11.73 2.70 -25.10
CA PHE A 277 -12.93 3.45 -24.72
C PHE A 277 -13.89 3.54 -25.90
N THR A 278 -15.19 3.42 -25.61
CA THR A 278 -16.25 3.66 -26.60
C THR A 278 -17.25 4.66 -26.06
N ALA A 279 -17.85 5.47 -26.94
CA ALA A 279 -18.92 6.41 -26.61
C ALA A 279 -20.12 6.10 -27.50
N GLY A 280 -21.23 5.63 -26.90
CA GLY A 280 -22.41 5.22 -27.67
C GLY A 280 -22.13 4.10 -28.68
N GLY A 281 -21.21 3.19 -28.35
CA GLY A 281 -20.80 2.05 -29.20
C GLY A 281 -19.74 2.36 -30.26
N SER A 282 -19.38 3.63 -30.48
CA SER A 282 -18.28 4.01 -31.37
C SER A 282 -16.98 4.18 -30.59
N VAL A 283 -15.82 3.84 -31.18
CA VAL A 283 -14.51 4.09 -30.58
C VAL A 283 -14.36 5.56 -30.23
N LEU A 284 -13.96 5.85 -28.99
CA LEU A 284 -13.65 7.20 -28.53
C LEU A 284 -12.15 7.46 -28.75
N PRO A 285 -11.75 8.33 -29.69
CA PRO A 285 -10.34 8.59 -29.91
C PRO A 285 -9.77 9.35 -28.71
N LEU A 286 -8.64 8.85 -28.21
CA LEU A 286 -7.88 9.43 -27.11
C LEU A 286 -6.59 10.07 -27.63
N PRO A 287 -6.12 11.17 -27.03
CA PRO A 287 -4.80 11.71 -27.31
C PRO A 287 -3.72 10.65 -27.04
N GLU A 288 -2.74 10.55 -27.94
CA GLU A 288 -1.53 9.71 -27.77
C GLU A 288 -1.79 8.20 -27.62
N ALA A 289 -3.03 7.75 -27.90
CA ALA A 289 -3.33 6.33 -27.98
C ALA A 289 -2.56 5.64 -29.11
N ALA A 290 -2.38 4.33 -28.97
CA ALA A 290 -1.80 3.50 -30.03
C ALA A 290 -2.71 3.49 -31.28
N GLU A 291 -2.17 2.98 -32.40
CA GLU A 291 -2.88 2.94 -33.69
C GLU A 291 -4.25 2.22 -33.62
N ASP A 292 -4.40 1.26 -32.70
CA ASP A 292 -5.63 0.51 -32.46
C ASP A 292 -6.59 1.17 -31.43
N ASN A 293 -6.34 2.44 -31.10
CA ASN A 293 -7.08 3.26 -30.13
C ASN A 293 -7.14 2.67 -28.71
N THR A 294 -6.05 2.00 -28.30
CA THR A 294 -5.91 1.51 -26.93
C THR A 294 -4.85 2.31 -26.15
N VAL A 295 -4.97 2.32 -24.83
CA VAL A 295 -4.05 2.99 -23.89
C VAL A 295 -3.66 2.04 -22.75
N SER A 296 -2.55 2.32 -22.07
CA SER A 296 -2.08 1.59 -20.88
C SER A 296 -1.70 2.59 -19.77
N ALA A 297 -1.47 2.09 -18.55
CA ALA A 297 -1.09 2.93 -17.41
C ALA A 297 0.20 3.73 -17.68
N ASP A 298 1.16 3.13 -18.40
CA ASP A 298 2.42 3.78 -18.79
C ASP A 298 2.24 5.10 -19.55
N LEU A 299 1.17 5.23 -20.35
CA LEU A 299 0.87 6.47 -21.08
C LEU A 299 0.53 7.63 -20.13
N TYR A 300 0.08 7.31 -18.92
CA TYR A 300 -0.38 8.23 -17.89
C TYR A 300 0.47 8.16 -16.62
N ALA A 301 1.72 7.68 -16.73
CA ALA A 301 2.64 7.60 -15.60
C ALA A 301 2.96 8.97 -14.98
N ASP A 302 2.82 10.06 -15.75
CA ASP A 302 2.97 11.44 -15.27
C ASP A 302 1.96 11.83 -14.19
N PHE A 303 0.81 11.15 -14.13
CA PHE A 303 -0.20 11.37 -13.08
C PHE A 303 0.08 10.62 -11.79
N ILE A 304 1.07 9.72 -11.74
CA ILE A 304 1.44 8.97 -10.53
C ILE A 304 2.81 9.45 -10.05
N PRO A 305 2.86 10.17 -8.91
CA PRO A 305 4.10 10.77 -8.42
C PRO A 305 4.95 9.75 -7.62
N LEU A 306 5.26 8.61 -8.25
CA LEU A 306 6.21 7.62 -7.73
C LEU A 306 7.61 7.84 -8.36
N PRO A 307 8.70 7.40 -7.70
CA PRO A 307 10.04 7.44 -8.27
C PRO A 307 10.15 6.62 -9.55
N ALA A 308 10.79 7.21 -10.57
CA ALA A 308 11.05 6.55 -11.85
C ALA A 308 12.14 5.47 -11.75
N THR A 309 12.97 5.50 -10.69
CA THR A 309 14.05 4.53 -10.45
C THR A 309 13.65 3.57 -9.34
N HIS A 310 13.99 2.29 -9.52
CA HIS A 310 13.82 1.25 -8.51
C HIS A 310 15.08 1.06 -7.64
N SER A 311 16.10 1.91 -7.78
CA SER A 311 17.37 1.75 -7.08
C SER A 311 17.41 2.60 -5.82
N LEU A 312 17.14 1.96 -4.68
CA LEU A 312 17.21 2.61 -3.38
C LEU A 312 18.66 3.02 -3.04
N THR A 313 18.90 4.33 -2.95
CA THR A 313 20.10 4.90 -2.34
C THR A 313 19.84 5.17 -0.86
N VAL A 314 20.55 4.47 0.02
CA VAL A 314 20.49 4.69 1.46
C VAL A 314 21.56 5.68 1.90
N VAL A 315 21.17 6.66 2.71
CA VAL A 315 22.08 7.63 3.31
C VAL A 315 21.95 7.60 4.81
N ALA A 316 23.09 7.66 5.49
CA ALA A 316 23.18 7.52 6.93
C ALA A 316 24.06 8.60 7.53
N VAL A 317 23.84 8.87 8.81
CA VAL A 317 24.74 9.65 9.65
C VAL A 317 25.48 8.71 10.58
N VAL A 318 26.81 8.72 10.51
CA VAL A 318 27.69 7.93 11.36
C VAL A 318 28.71 8.87 11.99
N LYS A 319 28.81 8.88 13.32
CA LYS A 319 29.68 9.82 14.08
C LYS A 319 29.45 11.30 13.68
N GLY A 320 28.20 11.66 13.38
CA GLY A 320 27.83 13.01 12.95
C GLY A 320 28.10 13.33 11.49
N GLN A 321 28.69 12.42 10.72
CA GLN A 321 29.03 12.62 9.31
C GLN A 321 27.99 11.99 8.39
N LEU A 322 27.51 12.76 7.41
CA LEU A 322 26.59 12.30 6.38
C LEU A 322 27.34 11.53 5.28
N GLY A 323 26.79 10.39 4.86
CA GLY A 323 27.37 9.60 3.78
C GLY A 323 26.43 8.58 3.16
N ARG A 324 26.77 8.16 1.93
CA ARG A 324 26.05 7.11 1.21
C ARG A 324 26.44 5.73 1.76
N VAL A 325 25.47 4.85 1.95
CA VAL A 325 25.72 3.49 2.42
C VAL A 325 26.12 2.60 1.24
N GLU A 326 27.31 2.02 1.30
CA GLU A 326 27.74 0.96 0.39
C GLU A 326 27.34 -0.40 0.97
N THR A 327 26.12 -0.86 0.63
CA THR A 327 25.51 -2.07 1.23
C THR A 327 26.36 -3.33 1.05
N SER A 328 27.08 -3.47 -0.06
CA SER A 328 27.96 -4.63 -0.33
C SER A 328 29.20 -4.66 0.57
N ARG A 329 29.68 -3.49 0.99
CA ARG A 329 30.88 -3.33 1.82
C ARG A 329 30.57 -3.10 3.29
N HIS A 330 29.30 -2.93 3.64
CA HIS A 330 28.84 -2.55 4.98
C HIS A 330 29.60 -1.30 5.48
N SER A 331 29.84 -0.35 4.58
CA SER A 331 30.61 0.86 4.84
C SER A 331 29.85 2.10 4.40
N ILE A 332 30.34 3.26 4.84
CA ILE A 332 29.80 4.56 4.47
C ILE A 332 30.82 5.31 3.60
N GLN A 333 30.36 5.82 2.46
CA GLN A 333 31.08 6.80 1.66
C GLN A 333 30.67 8.19 2.13
N VAL A 334 31.52 8.81 2.96
CA VAL A 334 31.30 10.18 3.46
C VAL A 334 31.18 11.14 2.30
N MET A 335 30.14 11.97 2.31
CA MET A 335 29.92 12.98 1.28
C MET A 335 30.85 14.19 1.51
N PRO A 336 31.41 14.81 0.47
CA PRO A 336 32.24 16.02 0.65
C PRO A 336 31.39 17.22 1.08
N GLY A 337 31.96 18.12 1.89
CA GLY A 337 31.36 19.40 2.31
C GLY A 337 30.84 19.42 3.75
N ALA A 338 30.08 20.45 4.11
CA ALA A 338 29.71 20.80 5.49
C ALA A 338 29.12 19.64 6.30
N LEU A 339 28.13 18.91 5.74
CA LEU A 339 27.44 17.83 6.45
C LEU A 339 28.20 16.49 6.47
N GLY A 340 29.30 16.36 5.73
CA GLY A 340 30.18 15.19 5.79
C GLY A 340 31.42 15.37 6.66
N ARG A 341 31.70 16.59 7.11
CA ARG A 341 32.78 16.86 8.09
C ARG A 341 32.37 16.36 9.47
N GLU A 342 33.35 16.15 10.34
CA GLU A 342 33.09 15.80 11.74
C GLU A 342 32.22 16.89 12.39
N ALA A 343 31.16 16.48 13.09
CA ALA A 343 30.12 17.37 13.56
C ALA A 343 30.59 18.30 14.69
N ASP A 344 30.25 19.58 14.58
CA ASP A 344 30.15 20.53 15.70
C ASP A 344 28.69 20.55 16.18
N PRO A 345 28.37 20.88 17.45
CA PRO A 345 27.01 21.21 17.90
C PRO A 345 26.11 21.93 16.86
N ASP A 346 26.63 22.90 16.11
CA ASP A 346 25.86 23.71 15.14
C ASP A 346 25.68 23.05 13.76
N THR A 347 26.52 22.06 13.39
CA THR A 347 26.48 21.34 12.09
C THR A 347 26.08 19.87 12.21
N GLY A 348 25.98 19.36 13.44
CA GLY A 348 25.54 18.01 13.72
C GLY A 348 24.10 17.78 13.26
N VAL A 349 23.82 16.58 12.77
CA VAL A 349 22.52 16.23 12.19
C VAL A 349 21.77 15.26 13.10
N ALA A 350 20.62 15.69 13.63
CA ALA A 350 19.73 14.82 14.44
C ALA A 350 18.89 13.88 13.57
N SER A 351 18.48 14.38 12.40
CA SER A 351 17.74 13.60 11.42
C SER A 351 17.98 14.18 10.04
N VAL A 352 18.11 13.30 9.05
CA VAL A 352 18.23 13.67 7.65
C VAL A 352 16.94 13.30 6.96
N ALA A 353 16.53 14.09 5.99
CA ALA A 353 15.66 13.66 4.92
C ALA A 353 16.38 13.86 3.59
N SER A 354 16.17 12.93 2.69
CA SER A 354 16.62 13.04 1.31
C SER A 354 15.48 12.72 0.40
N THR A 355 15.53 13.31 -0.78
CA THR A 355 14.40 13.40 -1.69
C THR A 355 14.83 13.37 -3.12
N GLN A 356 15.87 12.63 -3.45
CA GLN A 356 16.05 12.37 -4.87
C GLN A 356 15.03 11.32 -5.30
N PHE A 357 14.14 11.71 -6.21
CA PHE A 357 13.41 10.83 -7.13
C PHE A 357 14.26 10.58 -8.41
N ALA A 358 15.42 11.24 -8.50
CA ALA A 358 16.53 10.94 -9.40
C ALA A 358 17.78 11.69 -8.91
N MET A 359 18.90 10.98 -8.75
CA MET A 359 20.22 11.61 -8.74
C MET A 359 20.49 12.22 -10.13
N PRO A 360 20.91 13.51 -10.26
CA PRO A 360 21.55 13.91 -11.50
C PRO A 360 22.78 13.02 -11.68
N MET A 361 22.90 12.38 -12.85
CA MET A 361 24.11 11.69 -13.26
C MET A 361 25.30 12.57 -12.91
N ALA A 362 26.27 12.03 -12.17
CA ALA A 362 27.52 12.72 -11.87
C ALA A 362 28.24 13.04 -13.19
N SER A 363 27.89 14.17 -13.79
CA SER A 363 28.74 14.90 -14.69
C SER A 363 29.69 15.70 -13.81
N MET A 364 30.96 15.81 -14.21
CA MET A 364 31.95 16.66 -13.54
C MET A 364 31.54 18.15 -13.47
N SER A 365 30.35 18.50 -13.98
CA SER A 365 29.81 19.85 -14.12
C SER A 365 28.41 20.04 -13.51
N SER A 366 27.83 19.06 -12.80
CA SER A 366 26.53 19.24 -12.13
C SER A 366 26.71 19.50 -10.63
N PRO A 367 26.01 20.49 -10.04
CA PRO A 367 25.93 20.59 -8.58
C PRO A 367 25.43 19.25 -8.02
N GLY A 368 25.97 18.81 -6.87
CA GLY A 368 25.61 17.53 -6.26
C GLY A 368 24.13 17.42 -5.85
N ALA A 369 23.78 16.47 -5.00
CA ALA A 369 22.42 16.39 -4.46
C ALA A 369 22.15 17.49 -3.41
N VAL A 370 20.92 18.04 -3.35
CA VAL A 370 20.48 18.90 -2.24
C VAL A 370 19.85 18.03 -1.16
N TRP A 371 20.35 18.15 0.06
CA TRP A 371 19.88 17.40 1.23
C TRP A 371 19.19 18.33 2.21
N HIS A 372 18.16 17.83 2.88
CA HIS A 372 17.46 18.56 3.92
C HIS A 372 17.67 17.88 5.27
N ALA A 373 18.09 18.64 6.27
CA ALA A 373 18.43 18.09 7.57
C ALA A 373 17.83 18.91 8.69
N VAL A 374 17.57 18.27 9.82
CA VAL A 374 17.30 18.95 11.08
C VAL A 374 18.56 18.88 11.93
N SER A 375 18.96 20.04 12.45
CA SER A 375 20.12 20.19 13.33
C SER A 375 20.03 19.30 14.56
N SER A 376 21.18 19.00 15.17
CA SER A 376 21.31 18.11 16.33
C SER A 376 20.42 18.52 17.51
N ASP A 377 20.24 19.84 17.71
CA ASP A 377 19.40 20.45 18.74
C ASP A 377 17.90 20.54 18.36
N ARG A 378 17.55 20.09 17.14
CA ARG A 378 16.21 20.13 16.55
C ARG A 378 15.59 21.52 16.46
N ARG A 379 16.41 22.56 16.22
CA ARG A 379 15.93 23.95 16.10
C ARG A 379 16.00 24.53 14.69
N SER A 380 16.82 23.96 13.82
CA SER A 380 17.05 24.49 12.47
C SER A 380 16.74 23.44 11.42
N LEU A 381 15.95 23.82 10.40
CA LEU A 381 15.80 23.12 9.15
C LEU A 381 16.88 23.64 8.19
N LEU A 382 17.74 22.75 7.72
CA LEU A 382 18.89 23.05 6.87
C LEU A 382 18.64 22.53 5.45
N ALA A 383 19.09 23.28 4.47
CA ALA A 383 19.34 22.83 3.10
C ALA A 383 20.83 22.83 2.84
N TRP A 384 21.34 21.73 2.31
CA TRP A 384 22.76 21.58 2.02
C TRP A 384 22.96 20.97 0.64
N GLN A 385 23.63 21.74 -0.21
CA GLN A 385 24.12 21.27 -1.50
C GLN A 385 25.37 20.42 -1.27
N GLU A 386 25.35 19.15 -1.70
CA GLU A 386 26.50 18.27 -1.56
C GLU A 386 27.76 18.89 -2.19
N GLY A 387 28.87 18.82 -1.46
CA GLY A 387 30.13 19.49 -1.82
C GLY A 387 30.24 20.93 -1.32
N SER A 388 29.15 21.58 -0.91
CA SER A 388 29.16 22.92 -0.33
C SER A 388 29.79 22.92 1.06
N ASP A 389 30.56 23.97 1.35
CA ASP A 389 31.14 24.20 2.68
C ASP A 389 30.17 24.85 3.67
N ASP A 390 29.05 25.36 3.16
CA ASP A 390 27.98 26.00 3.93
C ASP A 390 26.66 25.24 3.79
N ALA A 391 25.89 25.17 4.88
CA ALA A 391 24.49 24.73 4.90
C ALA A 391 23.59 25.94 5.19
N GLN A 392 22.54 26.10 4.39
CA GLN A 392 21.58 27.20 4.52
C GLN A 392 20.50 26.84 5.53
N VAL A 393 20.19 27.75 6.46
CA VAL A 393 19.02 27.62 7.34
C VAL A 393 17.77 28.06 6.57
N LEU A 394 16.86 27.13 6.28
CA LEU A 394 15.58 27.41 5.61
C LEU A 394 14.52 27.92 6.59
N ALA A 395 14.51 27.36 7.80
CA ALA A 395 13.54 27.71 8.83
C ALA A 395 14.07 27.35 10.22
N THR A 396 13.49 27.98 11.23
CA THR A 396 13.74 27.67 12.64
C THR A 396 12.44 27.30 13.37
N GLY A 397 12.58 26.53 14.45
CA GLY A 397 11.47 26.13 15.30
C GLY A 397 11.94 25.44 16.57
N THR A 398 11.02 24.77 17.27
CA THR A 398 11.32 23.98 18.47
C THR A 398 11.02 22.52 18.23
N ASN A 399 11.92 21.60 18.60
CA ASN A 399 11.73 20.15 18.46
C ASN A 399 11.26 19.74 17.06
N LEU A 400 11.93 20.27 16.03
CA LEU A 400 11.62 19.94 14.64
C LEU A 400 11.61 18.42 14.42
N LEU A 401 10.58 17.94 13.72
CA LEU A 401 10.49 16.55 13.28
C LEU A 401 11.30 16.33 12.01
N ARG A 402 11.54 15.06 11.66
CA ARG A 402 12.25 14.70 10.41
C ARG A 402 11.61 15.45 9.24
N PRO A 403 12.38 16.14 8.39
CA PRO A 403 11.79 16.81 7.24
C PRO A 403 11.19 15.77 6.28
N GLN A 404 10.18 16.17 5.52
CA GLN A 404 9.67 15.45 4.36
C GLN A 404 9.88 16.40 3.18
N VAL A 405 10.34 15.90 2.04
CA VAL A 405 10.34 16.73 0.83
C VAL A 405 9.64 15.99 -0.30
N LEU A 406 8.84 16.75 -1.03
CA LEU A 406 7.83 16.28 -1.95
C LEU A 406 8.42 16.21 -3.37
N ALA A 407 7.66 15.62 -4.29
CA ALA A 407 8.08 15.49 -5.69
C ALA A 407 8.34 16.85 -6.38
N ASP A 408 7.67 17.91 -5.94
CA ASP A 408 7.85 19.29 -6.42
C ASP A 408 8.97 20.06 -5.71
N HIS A 409 9.79 19.36 -4.91
CA HIS A 409 10.85 19.90 -4.05
C HIS A 409 10.39 20.79 -2.90
N THR A 410 9.09 20.84 -2.59
CA THR A 410 8.58 21.45 -1.36
C THR A 410 9.09 20.68 -0.15
N VAL A 411 9.52 21.38 0.91
CA VAL A 411 10.01 20.80 2.16
C VAL A 411 9.01 21.08 3.28
N MET A 412 8.66 20.05 4.05
CA MET A 412 7.75 20.12 5.18
C MET A 412 8.42 19.60 6.45
N THR A 413 8.18 20.25 7.58
CA THR A 413 8.54 19.74 8.91
C THR A 413 7.56 20.24 9.96
N PHE A 414 7.26 19.42 10.97
CA PHE A 414 6.49 19.86 12.12
C PHE A 414 7.38 20.50 13.19
N SER A 415 6.87 21.56 13.81
CA SER A 415 7.44 22.21 14.98
C SER A 415 6.56 22.01 16.21
N GLY A 416 7.19 21.93 17.38
CA GLY A 416 6.51 21.90 18.68
C GLY A 416 5.94 23.26 19.12
N THR A 417 6.13 24.32 18.32
CA THR A 417 5.64 25.68 18.53
C THR A 417 4.96 26.19 17.26
N ASP A 418 4.14 27.24 17.36
CA ASP A 418 3.49 27.88 16.21
C ASP A 418 4.51 28.60 15.30
N PRO A 419 4.45 28.43 13.96
CA PRO A 419 3.56 27.54 13.22
C PRO A 419 3.93 26.06 13.36
N THR A 420 2.91 25.24 13.64
CA THR A 420 3.07 23.80 13.92
C THR A 420 3.53 23.01 12.70
N LEU A 421 3.15 23.43 11.49
CA LEU A 421 3.67 22.91 10.24
C LEU A 421 4.44 24.02 9.53
N ILE A 422 5.70 23.75 9.21
CA ILE A 422 6.57 24.61 8.42
C ILE A 422 6.62 24.02 7.02
N VAL A 423 6.22 24.80 6.02
CA VAL A 423 6.34 24.45 4.60
C VAL A 423 7.23 25.48 3.91
N VAL A 424 8.23 24.99 3.18
CA VAL A 424 9.17 25.79 2.39
C VAL A 424 9.07 25.34 0.95
N GLY A 425 8.73 26.25 0.04
CA GLY A 425 8.62 25.97 -1.38
C GLY A 425 9.98 25.70 -2.04
N PRO A 426 9.98 25.25 -3.30
CA PRO A 426 11.21 24.93 -4.05
C PRO A 426 12.14 26.14 -4.25
N ASP A 427 11.61 27.36 -4.16
CA ASP A 427 12.35 28.62 -4.23
C ASP A 427 12.97 29.04 -2.89
N GLY A 428 12.79 28.24 -1.83
CA GLY A 428 13.21 28.55 -0.46
C GLY A 428 12.24 29.48 0.29
N THR A 429 11.11 29.87 -0.31
CA THR A 429 10.14 30.75 0.33
C THR A 429 9.25 29.98 1.30
N ARG A 430 9.09 30.51 2.51
CA ARG A 430 8.16 29.94 3.49
C ARG A 430 6.71 30.19 3.09
N MET A 431 5.91 29.14 3.05
CA MET A 431 4.48 29.21 2.76
C MET A 431 3.66 29.40 4.04
N SER A 432 2.51 30.06 3.91
CA SER A 432 1.50 30.15 4.98
C SER A 432 0.86 28.78 5.19
N THR A 433 0.64 28.41 6.46
CA THR A 433 0.07 27.11 6.83
C THR A 433 -1.10 27.28 7.79
N VAL A 434 -2.13 26.46 7.59
CA VAL A 434 -3.28 26.34 8.49
C VAL A 434 -3.42 24.86 8.84
N VAL A 435 -3.34 24.52 10.12
CA VAL A 435 -3.33 23.14 10.58
C VAL A 435 -4.43 22.93 11.61
N ASP A 436 -5.36 22.02 11.33
CA ASP A 436 -6.34 21.54 12.30
C ASP A 436 -5.94 20.15 12.83
N LEU A 437 -5.28 20.13 14.00
CA LEU A 437 -4.95 18.89 14.72
C LEU A 437 -5.99 18.51 15.79
N ALA A 438 -7.05 19.31 15.97
CA ALA A 438 -7.98 19.19 17.09
C ALA A 438 -7.27 19.12 18.47
N GLY A 439 -6.19 19.90 18.65
CA GLY A 439 -5.40 19.95 19.89
C GLY A 439 -4.44 18.77 20.12
N ARG A 440 -4.37 17.82 19.18
CA ARG A 440 -3.47 16.65 19.26
C ARG A 440 -2.04 17.03 18.91
N LYS A 441 -1.08 16.25 19.42
CA LYS A 441 0.36 16.48 19.17
C LYS A 441 0.92 15.47 18.18
N VAL A 442 1.57 15.97 17.13
CA VAL A 442 2.32 15.15 16.17
C VAL A 442 3.69 14.77 16.74
N THR A 443 4.04 13.49 16.68
CA THR A 443 5.35 12.97 17.09
C THR A 443 6.17 12.37 15.95
N SER A 444 5.52 11.92 14.89
CA SER A 444 6.12 11.60 13.59
C SER A 444 5.09 11.81 12.49
N PHE A 445 5.53 11.98 11.25
CA PHE A 445 4.65 12.12 10.10
C PHE A 445 5.36 11.67 8.82
N SER A 446 4.57 11.29 7.82
CA SER A 446 5.05 11.04 6.47
C SER A 446 4.04 11.49 5.43
N VAL A 447 4.51 12.23 4.43
CA VAL A 447 3.67 12.73 3.33
C VAL A 447 3.64 11.68 2.23
N ALA A 448 2.44 11.41 1.70
CA ALA A 448 2.25 10.45 0.62
C ALA A 448 2.98 10.91 -0.66
N PRO A 449 3.32 9.99 -1.57
CA PRO A 449 3.89 10.35 -2.87
C PRO A 449 3.01 11.36 -3.62
N ASP A 450 1.70 11.20 -3.49
CA ASP A 450 0.69 12.09 -4.05
C ASP A 450 0.63 13.48 -3.41
N SER A 451 1.47 13.82 -2.42
CA SER A 451 1.52 15.16 -1.83
C SER A 451 0.18 15.68 -1.27
N THR A 452 -0.83 14.82 -1.18
CA THR A 452 -2.21 15.14 -0.80
C THR A 452 -2.57 14.45 0.50
N ARG A 453 -2.06 13.24 0.77
CA ARG A 453 -2.31 12.53 2.02
C ARG A 453 -1.12 12.61 2.97
N VAL A 454 -1.39 12.66 4.28
CA VAL A 454 -0.34 12.71 5.33
C VAL A 454 -0.68 11.71 6.42
N ALA A 455 0.23 10.76 6.63
CA ALA A 455 0.19 9.87 7.78
C ALA A 455 0.81 10.59 8.99
N LEU A 456 0.11 10.57 10.12
CA LEU A 456 0.48 11.31 11.34
C LEU A 456 0.52 10.35 12.53
N VAL A 457 1.62 10.30 13.27
CA VAL A 457 1.66 9.66 14.58
C VAL A 457 1.30 10.70 15.62
N LEU A 458 0.17 10.49 16.30
CA LEU A 458 -0.49 11.44 17.19
C LEU A 458 -0.45 10.96 18.65
N ASP A 459 -0.61 11.91 19.58
CA ASP A 459 -0.85 11.67 21.00
C ASP A 459 0.15 10.72 21.67
N ARG A 460 1.44 10.94 21.37
CA ARG A 460 2.56 10.12 21.83
C ARG A 460 2.48 8.67 21.35
N GLY A 461 1.99 8.47 20.13
CA GLY A 461 1.95 7.17 19.48
C GLY A 461 0.66 6.39 19.67
N LYS A 462 -0.33 6.96 20.38
CA LYS A 462 -1.58 6.26 20.69
C LYS A 462 -2.58 6.28 19.54
N ALA A 463 -2.35 7.11 18.54
CA ALA A 463 -3.18 7.18 17.33
C ALA A 463 -2.31 7.33 16.08
N LEU A 464 -2.69 6.62 15.02
CA LEU A 464 -2.29 6.93 13.66
C LEU A 464 -3.41 7.73 13.04
N GLY A 465 -3.12 8.87 12.42
CA GLY A 465 -4.08 9.66 11.68
C GLY A 465 -3.73 9.72 10.20
N MET A 466 -4.74 9.78 9.35
CA MET A 466 -4.62 10.12 7.93
C MET A 466 -5.25 11.50 7.71
N GLY A 467 -4.44 12.50 7.38
CA GLY A 467 -4.89 13.86 7.07
C GLY A 467 -4.79 14.18 5.58
N LEU A 468 -5.52 15.23 5.17
CA LEU A 468 -5.48 15.76 3.81
C LEU A 468 -4.77 17.12 3.77
N LEU A 469 -3.84 17.23 2.83
CA LEU A 469 -3.24 18.48 2.36
C LEU A 469 -4.08 19.04 1.22
N SER A 470 -4.40 20.33 1.32
CA SER A 470 -4.96 21.08 0.21
C SER A 470 -4.30 22.45 0.11
N ARG A 471 -4.28 23.00 -1.11
CA ARG A 471 -3.77 24.35 -1.37
C ARG A 471 -4.93 25.27 -1.64
N GLN A 472 -5.11 26.30 -0.80
CA GLN A 472 -6.18 27.29 -0.95
C GLN A 472 -5.58 28.69 -0.76
N GLU A 473 -5.83 29.60 -1.72
CA GLU A 473 -5.38 31.01 -1.65
C GLU A 473 -3.88 31.19 -1.34
N GLY A 474 -3.03 30.27 -1.81
CA GLY A 474 -1.58 30.30 -1.57
C GLY A 474 -1.12 29.78 -0.20
N SER A 475 -2.05 29.39 0.68
CA SER A 475 -1.74 28.70 1.94
C SER A 475 -1.91 27.18 1.79
N ILE A 476 -1.13 26.43 2.57
CA ILE A 476 -1.26 24.98 2.72
C ILE A 476 -2.15 24.69 3.93
N TYR A 477 -3.22 23.95 3.69
CA TYR A 477 -4.16 23.50 4.71
C TYR A 477 -3.93 22.02 4.99
N LEU A 478 -3.74 21.67 6.25
CA LEU A 478 -3.75 20.29 6.73
C LEU A 478 -4.93 20.11 7.67
N GLY A 479 -5.86 19.23 7.29
CA GLY A 479 -7.08 18.95 8.06
C GLY A 479 -7.67 17.60 7.72
N HIS A 480 -8.97 17.42 8.01
CA HIS A 480 -9.73 16.19 7.72
C HIS A 480 -9.03 14.92 8.24
N ILE A 481 -8.49 15.00 9.46
CA ILE A 481 -7.70 13.91 10.04
C ILE A 481 -8.62 12.80 10.54
N VAL A 482 -8.58 11.64 9.89
CA VAL A 482 -9.28 10.43 10.29
C VAL A 482 -8.33 9.52 11.07
N ASP A 483 -8.78 8.99 12.20
CA ASP A 483 -7.99 8.04 12.98
C ASP A 483 -8.02 6.64 12.35
N ILE A 484 -6.85 6.02 12.25
CA ILE A 484 -6.65 4.64 11.88
C ILE A 484 -6.38 3.85 13.17
N PRO A 485 -7.39 3.18 13.76
CA PRO A 485 -7.19 2.46 15.01
C PRO A 485 -6.47 1.16 14.72
N LEU A 486 -5.27 1.01 15.26
CA LEU A 486 -4.43 -0.16 14.99
C LEU A 486 -4.70 -1.34 15.93
N SER A 487 -5.55 -1.14 16.94
CA SER A 487 -5.98 -2.17 17.90
C SER A 487 -6.87 -3.25 17.28
N SER A 488 -7.41 -3.00 16.08
CA SER A 488 -8.26 -3.93 15.32
C SER A 488 -7.46 -4.92 14.45
N SER A 489 -6.14 -4.74 14.33
CA SER A 489 -5.26 -5.65 13.59
C SER A 489 -4.85 -6.86 14.43
N ASP A 490 -4.49 -7.98 13.81
CA ASP A 490 -3.92 -9.16 14.51
C ASP A 490 -2.68 -8.80 15.36
N ALA A 491 -1.98 -7.73 14.97
CA ALA A 491 -0.83 -7.21 15.71
C ALA A 491 -1.20 -6.46 17.00
N ASN A 492 -2.47 -6.03 17.15
CA ASN A 492 -3.01 -5.28 18.29
C ASN A 492 -2.09 -4.15 18.75
N LEU A 493 -1.64 -3.33 17.79
CA LEU A 493 -0.67 -2.26 18.06
C LEU A 493 -1.34 -1.17 18.91
N SER A 494 -0.69 -0.81 20.01
CA SER A 494 -1.17 0.24 20.92
C SER A 494 -0.29 1.49 20.91
N ILE A 495 0.96 1.35 20.46
CA ILE A 495 1.93 2.44 20.40
C ILE A 495 2.65 2.39 19.07
N ILE A 496 2.65 3.52 18.38
CA ILE A 496 3.36 3.76 17.13
C ILE A 496 4.42 4.82 17.38
N THR A 497 5.62 4.60 16.88
CA THR A 497 6.74 5.53 17.10
C THR A 497 7.18 6.24 15.83
N ASP A 498 7.00 5.63 14.67
CA ASP A 498 7.39 6.22 13.38
C ASP A 498 6.54 5.65 12.23
N VAL A 499 6.47 6.37 11.11
CA VAL A 499 5.69 5.99 9.93
C VAL A 499 6.40 6.42 8.64
N ALA A 500 6.30 5.60 7.60
CA ALA A 500 6.76 5.91 6.24
C ALA A 500 5.80 5.29 5.20
N TRP A 501 5.68 5.91 4.02
CA TRP A 501 4.90 5.35 2.91
C TRP A 501 5.69 4.28 2.16
N LEU A 502 5.08 3.10 1.95
CA LEU A 502 5.65 2.00 1.17
C LEU A 502 5.16 2.04 -0.29
N SER A 503 3.89 2.40 -0.50
CA SER A 503 3.26 2.55 -1.81
C SER A 503 2.19 3.62 -1.74
N GLN A 504 1.36 3.81 -2.76
CA GLN A 504 0.22 4.72 -2.66
C GLN A 504 -0.90 4.19 -1.73
N THR A 505 -0.88 2.94 -1.28
CA THR A 505 -1.96 2.36 -0.45
C THR A 505 -1.45 1.66 0.81
N ARG A 506 -0.13 1.66 1.04
CA ARG A 506 0.51 0.97 2.16
C ARG A 506 1.50 1.86 2.89
N LEU A 507 1.50 1.72 4.21
CA LEU A 507 2.40 2.36 5.16
C LEU A 507 3.28 1.31 5.83
N CYS A 508 4.53 1.66 6.13
CA CYS A 508 5.32 0.99 7.14
C CYS A 508 5.22 1.79 8.43
N VAL A 509 4.75 1.16 9.51
CA VAL A 509 4.77 1.76 10.84
C VAL A 509 5.73 1.00 11.75
N LEU A 510 6.41 1.73 12.63
CA LEU A 510 7.08 1.13 13.77
C LEU A 510 6.13 1.10 14.95
N GLY A 511 5.74 -0.09 15.40
CA GLY A 511 4.74 -0.26 16.44
C GLY A 511 5.04 -1.36 17.44
N ARG A 512 4.33 -1.32 18.57
CA ARG A 512 4.30 -2.39 19.57
C ARG A 512 2.92 -2.55 20.21
N ALA A 513 2.60 -3.77 20.63
CA ALA A 513 1.31 -4.10 21.22
C ALA A 513 1.14 -3.62 22.67
N ILE A 514 2.23 -3.50 23.43
CA ILE A 514 2.22 -3.05 24.83
C ILE A 514 3.39 -2.10 25.11
N GLU A 515 3.29 -1.28 26.16
CA GLU A 515 4.33 -0.29 26.51
C GLU A 515 5.73 -0.90 26.67
N ALA A 516 5.84 -2.06 27.31
CA ALA A 516 7.09 -2.78 27.54
C ALA A 516 7.51 -3.69 26.36
N GLY A 517 6.77 -3.67 25.25
CA GLY A 517 7.01 -4.53 24.09
C GLY A 517 8.19 -4.06 23.23
N VAL A 518 8.60 -4.91 22.30
CA VAL A 518 9.59 -4.57 21.28
C VAL A 518 8.91 -3.81 20.13
N THR A 519 9.47 -2.66 19.76
CA THR A 519 9.04 -1.91 18.58
C THR A 519 9.57 -2.61 17.32
N ALA A 520 8.66 -3.01 16.43
CA ALA A 520 8.95 -3.69 15.17
C ALA A 520 8.17 -3.05 13.99
N PRO A 521 8.61 -3.27 12.73
CA PRO A 521 7.94 -2.77 11.54
C PRO A 521 6.72 -3.63 11.17
N TYR A 522 5.63 -2.94 10.86
CA TYR A 522 4.39 -3.51 10.36
C TYR A 522 3.98 -2.78 9.09
N GLU A 523 3.53 -3.53 8.09
CA GLU A 523 2.86 -2.99 6.92
C GLU A 523 1.39 -2.79 7.25
N ILE A 524 0.84 -1.62 6.93
CA ILE A 524 -0.55 -1.23 7.21
C ILE A 524 -1.20 -0.67 5.94
N VAL A 525 -2.44 -1.07 5.67
CA VAL A 525 -3.27 -0.46 4.60
C VAL A 525 -3.74 0.92 5.05
N VAL A 526 -3.78 1.90 4.14
CA VAL A 526 -4.08 3.31 4.46
C VAL A 526 -5.42 3.57 5.17
N ASP A 527 -6.37 2.64 5.08
CA ASP A 527 -7.67 2.71 5.76
C ASP A 527 -7.74 1.92 7.08
N GLY A 528 -6.65 1.25 7.47
CA GLY A 528 -6.54 0.45 8.70
C GLY A 528 -7.09 -0.96 8.61
N SER A 529 -7.51 -1.41 7.42
CA SER A 529 -8.12 -2.73 7.21
C SER A 529 -7.19 -3.92 7.45
N GLY A 530 -5.87 -3.70 7.52
CA GLY A 530 -4.90 -4.75 7.82
C GLY A 530 -3.61 -4.22 8.41
N ALA A 531 -2.99 -5.02 9.27
CA ALA A 531 -1.60 -4.86 9.66
C ALA A 531 -0.88 -6.20 9.65
N THR A 532 0.24 -6.28 8.94
CA THR A 532 1.04 -7.49 8.78
C THR A 532 2.45 -7.23 9.29
N SER A 533 2.99 -8.17 10.07
CA SER A 533 4.40 -8.10 10.46
C SER A 533 5.29 -8.19 9.22
N MET A 534 6.27 -7.29 9.10
CA MET A 534 7.23 -7.30 7.98
C MET A 534 8.40 -8.25 8.21
N GLY A 535 8.24 -9.25 9.08
CA GLY A 535 9.26 -10.27 9.35
C GLY A 535 9.99 -10.11 10.68
N GLN A 536 10.84 -11.09 10.98
CA GLN A 536 11.61 -11.10 12.23
C GLN A 536 12.84 -10.21 12.12
N LEU A 537 13.07 -9.43 13.17
CA LEU A 537 14.26 -8.59 13.31
C LEU A 537 15.33 -9.29 14.15
N THR A 538 16.59 -9.01 13.84
CA THR A 538 17.75 -9.40 14.66
C THR A 538 18.08 -8.40 15.77
N ALA A 539 17.49 -7.20 15.73
CA ALA A 539 17.73 -6.09 16.66
C ALA A 539 16.58 -5.91 17.67
N THR A 540 16.88 -5.31 18.83
CA THR A 540 16.03 -5.37 20.03
C THR A 540 14.97 -4.27 20.15
N ASN A 541 15.06 -3.16 19.40
CA ASN A 541 14.01 -2.13 19.27
C ASN A 541 14.28 -1.20 18.10
N MET A 542 13.31 -0.99 17.21
CA MET A 542 13.40 -0.02 16.12
C MET A 542 13.02 1.38 16.56
N THR A 543 13.69 2.39 16.01
CA THR A 543 13.56 3.81 16.39
C THR A 543 13.20 4.73 15.24
N ALA A 544 13.53 4.34 14.01
CA ALA A 544 13.19 5.10 12.82
C ALA A 544 12.93 4.16 11.63
N VAL A 545 11.96 4.52 10.79
CA VAL A 545 11.71 3.91 9.49
C VAL A 545 11.74 4.97 8.40
N VAL A 546 12.38 4.65 7.30
CA VAL A 546 12.30 5.40 6.03
C VAL A 546 12.00 4.42 4.92
N ALA A 547 11.25 4.85 3.91
CA ALA A 547 10.88 4.00 2.79
C ALA A 547 10.89 4.81 1.50
N MET A 548 11.13 4.12 0.40
CA MET A 548 10.95 4.66 -0.94
C MET A 548 9.63 4.10 -1.47
N PRO A 549 8.61 4.95 -1.66
CA PRO A 549 7.35 4.48 -2.15
C PRO A 549 7.50 3.88 -3.56
N THR A 550 7.07 2.63 -3.75
CA THR A 550 7.04 1.94 -5.05
C THR A 550 5.65 1.37 -5.30
N GLU A 551 5.37 0.89 -6.51
CA GLU A 551 4.12 0.17 -6.78
C GLU A 551 4.00 -1.11 -5.92
N THR A 552 5.12 -1.82 -5.71
CA THR A 552 5.17 -3.08 -4.96
C THR A 552 5.16 -2.91 -3.45
N GLY A 553 5.62 -1.78 -2.92
CA GLY A 553 5.60 -1.52 -1.49
C GLY A 553 6.72 -2.17 -0.68
N THR A 554 7.84 -2.56 -1.28
CA THR A 554 8.84 -3.42 -0.63
C THR A 554 10.05 -2.70 -0.05
N GLU A 555 10.33 -1.47 -0.47
CA GLU A 555 11.59 -0.76 -0.20
C GLU A 555 11.56 0.04 1.12
N ALA A 556 11.95 -0.59 2.22
CA ALA A 556 12.01 0.02 3.55
C ALA A 556 13.35 -0.19 4.25
N VAL A 557 13.77 0.80 5.03
CA VAL A 557 14.97 0.75 5.89
C VAL A 557 14.59 1.16 7.30
N VAL A 558 15.03 0.37 8.28
CA VAL A 558 14.79 0.62 9.70
C VAL A 558 16.09 0.77 10.47
N LEU A 559 16.07 1.67 11.45
CA LEU A 559 17.19 1.95 12.35
C LEU A 559 16.88 1.46 13.77
N GLY A 560 17.72 0.57 14.29
CA GLY A 560 17.67 0.09 15.66
C GLY A 560 18.22 1.09 16.68
N ALA A 561 17.75 0.98 17.92
CA ALA A 561 18.25 1.78 19.06
C ALA A 561 19.73 1.54 19.37
N ASP A 562 20.29 0.42 18.92
CA ASP A 562 21.70 0.04 18.99
C ASP A 562 22.53 0.61 17.83
N GLY A 563 21.92 1.38 16.93
CA GLY A 563 22.55 1.94 15.73
C GLY A 563 22.70 0.95 14.59
N THR A 564 22.06 -0.22 14.64
CA THR A 564 22.03 -1.20 13.55
C THR A 564 21.04 -0.75 12.47
N LEU A 565 21.48 -0.69 11.22
CA LEU A 565 20.65 -0.33 10.08
C LEU A 565 20.28 -1.57 9.27
N LEU A 566 18.99 -1.79 9.04
CA LEU A 566 18.45 -2.95 8.34
C LEU A 566 17.66 -2.51 7.11
N HIS A 567 17.89 -3.16 5.97
CA HIS A 567 17.11 -3.00 4.74
C HIS A 567 16.17 -4.19 4.59
N HIS A 568 14.91 -3.90 4.24
CA HIS A 568 13.90 -4.90 3.93
C HIS A 568 14.16 -5.48 2.54
N GLU A 569 14.31 -6.80 2.47
CA GLU A 569 14.38 -7.55 1.23
C GLU A 569 13.06 -8.31 1.02
N GLU A 570 12.81 -8.77 -0.20
CA GLU A 570 11.70 -9.68 -0.49
C GLU A 570 11.70 -10.90 0.44
N ASN A 571 10.52 -11.46 0.71
CA ASN A 571 10.29 -12.64 1.59
C ASN A 571 10.41 -12.38 3.11
N PHE A 572 9.92 -11.24 3.61
CA PHE A 572 9.85 -10.93 5.05
C PHE A 572 11.22 -10.98 5.75
N ARG A 573 12.28 -10.56 5.05
CA ARG A 573 13.66 -10.64 5.53
C ARG A 573 14.25 -9.26 5.71
N TRP A 574 14.89 -9.05 6.85
CA TRP A 574 15.70 -7.87 7.12
C TRP A 574 17.18 -8.22 7.04
N ARG A 575 17.93 -7.51 6.19
CA ARG A 575 19.39 -7.63 6.09
C ARG A 575 20.05 -6.43 6.76
N GLN A 576 21.00 -6.69 7.64
CA GLN A 576 21.86 -5.65 8.18
C GLN A 576 22.78 -5.09 7.09
N ILE A 577 22.77 -3.77 6.92
CA ILE A 577 23.56 -3.06 5.90
C ILE A 577 24.62 -2.12 6.50
N LEU A 578 24.43 -1.67 7.74
CA LEU A 578 25.38 -0.78 8.42
C LEU A 578 25.21 -0.85 9.96
N GLN A 579 26.20 -0.35 10.70
CA GLN A 579 26.16 -0.22 12.16
C GLN A 579 26.74 1.13 12.61
N GLY A 580 26.34 1.61 13.79
CA GLY A 580 26.79 2.88 14.36
C GLY A 580 26.07 4.09 13.78
N VAL A 581 24.88 3.87 13.22
CA VAL A 581 24.04 4.88 12.57
C VAL A 581 23.21 5.64 13.60
N THR A 582 23.13 6.96 13.46
CA THR A 582 22.31 7.83 14.32
C THR A 582 21.12 8.45 13.60
N ALA A 583 21.16 8.53 12.27
CA ALA A 583 20.05 8.97 11.44
C ALA A 583 20.13 8.31 10.05
N VAL A 584 18.98 8.16 9.39
CA VAL A 584 18.86 7.54 8.06
C VAL A 584 17.91 8.34 7.18
N ALA A 585 18.19 8.36 5.89
CA ALA A 585 17.32 8.81 4.80
C ALA A 585 17.45 7.87 3.60
N VAL A 586 16.49 7.94 2.69
CA VAL A 586 16.53 7.22 1.40
C VAL A 586 16.30 8.18 0.25
N ALA A 587 16.82 7.81 -0.91
CA ALA A 587 16.65 8.48 -2.19
C ALA A 587 16.57 7.42 -3.30
N ALA A 588 16.05 7.80 -4.46
CA ALA A 588 15.89 7.03 -5.69
C ALA A 588 16.91 7.46 -6.76
#